data_AF-A0A397SB97-F1
#
_entry.id   AF-A0A397SB97-F1
#
_cell.length_a   1.000
_cell.length_b   1.000
_cell.length_c   1.000
_cell.angle_alpha   90.00
_cell.angle_beta   90.00
_cell.angle_gamma   90.00
#
_symmetry.space_group_name_H-M   'P 1'
#
loop_
_entity.id
_entity.type
_entity.pdbx_description
1 polymer ?
#
loop_
_entity_poly.entity_id
_entity_poly.type
_entity_poly.pdbx_seq_one_letter_code
_entity_poly.pdbx_strand_id
1 'polypeptide(L)'
;MGDNIVPEGAEQDFITFAKKNYIILSIVGSLMGFAIFVYLIGRCSNRKGNNFVIFNFLLICYDLAFDIAFLVKNANDVPGLFRPALIILIVSGSINLTFGFAIMIHQRIFNPAFSHWLKENHRFAALITVFSAANIQALKIISSNFGGMEITSAKYSANGQRAIAWIGVANLGIQDIPQLVILVNYWLKTDGYVIFPFISLILNVVILFIDFFGRIYDAVIISGDDDGTTRRLNNRSSDSTYQYSMRVGAP
;
A
#
# COMPACT_ATOMS: atom_id res chain seq x y z
N MET A 1 18.21 -0.69 35.37
CA MET A 1 18.56 -1.22 34.03
C MET A 1 18.25 -2.70 34.10
N GLY A 2 17.18 -3.15 33.45
CA GLY A 2 16.99 -4.59 33.27
C GLY A 2 18.01 -5.05 32.24
N ASP A 3 18.63 -6.21 32.46
CA ASP A 3 19.54 -6.79 31.48
C ASP A 3 18.81 -6.94 30.15
N ASN A 4 19.40 -6.41 29.09
CA ASN A 4 18.86 -6.55 27.75
C ASN A 4 18.86 -8.04 27.37
N ILE A 5 17.83 -8.46 26.64
CA ILE A 5 17.68 -9.84 26.21
C ILE A 5 18.67 -10.08 25.08
N VAL A 6 19.34 -11.23 25.05
CA VAL A 6 20.15 -11.64 23.89
C VAL A 6 19.40 -12.72 23.13
N PRO A 7 18.68 -12.38 22.03
CA PRO A 7 17.96 -13.37 21.24
C PRO A 7 18.89 -14.42 20.63
N GLU A 8 18.34 -15.59 20.35
CA GLU A 8 19.07 -16.62 19.62
C GLU A 8 19.47 -16.11 18.23
N GLY A 9 20.74 -16.25 17.88
CA GLY A 9 21.28 -15.79 16.60
C GLY A 9 21.58 -14.29 16.53
N ALA A 10 21.42 -13.55 17.63
CA ALA A 10 21.84 -12.16 17.73
C ALA A 10 23.37 -12.03 17.63
N GLU A 11 23.81 -10.97 16.96
CA GLU A 11 25.23 -10.64 16.79
C GLU A 11 25.45 -9.20 17.21
N GLN A 12 26.44 -8.93 18.07
CA GLN A 12 26.69 -7.57 18.57
C GLN A 12 27.44 -6.69 17.56
N ASP A 13 28.37 -7.29 16.83
CA ASP A 13 29.15 -6.61 15.80
C ASP A 13 28.43 -6.70 14.44
N PHE A 14 28.21 -5.54 13.82
CA PHE A 14 27.48 -5.45 12.56
C PHE A 14 28.22 -6.16 11.41
N ILE A 15 29.55 -6.13 11.37
CA ILE A 15 30.33 -6.78 10.32
C ILE A 15 30.17 -8.30 10.42
N THR A 16 30.21 -8.82 11.64
CA THR A 16 30.01 -10.25 11.93
C THR A 16 28.59 -10.68 11.63
N PHE A 17 27.59 -9.88 12.03
CA PHE A 17 26.19 -10.05 11.65
C PHE A 17 26.02 -10.16 10.13
N ALA A 18 26.57 -9.20 9.38
CA ALA A 18 26.45 -9.15 7.92
C ALA A 18 27.14 -10.34 7.25
N LYS A 19 28.33 -10.73 7.74
CA LYS A 19 29.05 -11.90 7.24
C LYS A 19 28.30 -13.20 7.51
N LYS A 20 27.67 -13.36 8.67
CA LYS A 20 26.89 -14.55 9.01
C LYS A 20 25.60 -14.65 8.20
N ASN A 21 24.97 -13.52 7.91
CA ASN A 21 23.66 -13.45 7.24
C ASN A 21 23.73 -13.04 5.76
N TYR A 22 24.92 -13.07 5.13
CA TYR A 22 25.14 -12.52 3.78
C TYR A 22 24.23 -13.13 2.71
N ILE A 23 23.88 -14.42 2.83
CA ILE A 23 22.97 -15.10 1.89
C ILE A 23 21.58 -14.45 1.95
N ILE A 24 21.04 -14.28 3.16
CA ILE A 24 19.70 -13.68 3.35
C ILE A 24 19.72 -12.22 2.89
N LEU A 25 20.77 -11.47 3.24
CA LEU A 25 20.93 -10.08 2.80
C LEU A 25 21.02 -9.97 1.27
N SER A 26 21.72 -10.90 0.61
CA SER A 26 21.81 -10.98 -0.85
C SER A 26 20.47 -11.29 -1.50
N ILE A 27 19.67 -12.19 -0.90
CA ILE A 27 18.30 -12.48 -1.34
C ILE A 27 17.43 -11.23 -1.22
N VAL A 28 17.46 -10.54 -0.08
CA VAL A 28 16.69 -9.30 0.15
C VAL A 28 17.09 -8.22 -0.86
N GLY A 29 18.39 -8.04 -1.10
CA GLY A 29 18.91 -7.13 -2.11
C GLY A 29 18.46 -7.50 -3.53
N SER A 30 18.41 -8.79 -3.85
CA SER A 30 17.92 -9.29 -5.13
C SER A 30 16.42 -9.07 -5.31
N LEU A 31 15.62 -9.24 -4.25
CA LEU A 31 14.18 -8.92 -4.27
C LEU A 31 13.94 -7.43 -4.52
N MET A 32 14.72 -6.56 -3.89
CA MET A 32 14.68 -5.11 -4.15
C MET A 32 15.07 -4.80 -5.60
N GLY A 33 16.15 -5.41 -6.11
CA GLY A 33 16.58 -5.27 -7.50
C GLY A 33 15.52 -5.74 -8.49
N PHE A 34 14.83 -6.85 -8.19
CA PHE A 34 13.73 -7.36 -8.98
C PHE A 34 12.55 -6.37 -9.01
N ALA A 35 12.16 -5.80 -7.87
CA ALA A 35 11.09 -4.80 -7.83
C ALA A 35 11.41 -3.57 -8.69
N ILE A 36 12.66 -3.08 -8.63
CA ILE A 36 13.14 -1.98 -9.49
C ILE A 36 13.10 -2.38 -10.96
N PHE A 37 13.56 -3.59 -11.29
CA PHE A 37 13.58 -4.10 -12.65
C PHE A 37 12.16 -4.18 -13.25
N VAL A 38 11.18 -4.73 -12.51
CA VAL A 38 9.78 -4.81 -12.95
C VAL A 38 9.18 -3.42 -13.16
N TYR A 39 9.48 -2.47 -12.27
CA TYR A 39 9.08 -1.07 -12.44
C TYR A 39 9.65 -0.47 -13.73
N LEU A 40 10.94 -0.67 -14.00
CA LEU A 40 11.61 -0.15 -15.19
C LEU A 40 10.99 -0.72 -16.47
N ILE A 41 10.67 -2.01 -16.50
CA ILE A 41 9.97 -2.64 -17.63
C ILE A 41 8.65 -1.91 -17.92
N GLY A 42 7.79 -1.73 -16.91
CA GLY A 42 6.52 -1.05 -17.10
C GLY A 42 6.69 0.40 -17.56
N ARG A 43 7.67 1.10 -16.98
CA ARG A 43 7.99 2.49 -17.33
C ARG A 43 8.50 2.62 -18.76
N CYS A 44 9.28 1.66 -19.24
CA CYS A 44 9.76 1.61 -20.62
C CYS A 44 8.62 1.30 -21.60
N SER A 45 7.73 0.35 -21.27
CA SER A 45 6.60 -0.03 -22.14
C SER A 45 5.53 1.06 -22.23
N ASN A 46 5.12 1.65 -21.12
CA ASN A 46 4.08 2.69 -21.12
C ASN A 46 4.37 3.80 -20.10
N ARG A 47 4.96 4.90 -20.56
CA ARG A 47 5.29 6.04 -19.69
C ARG A 47 4.06 6.75 -19.09
N LYS A 48 2.86 6.60 -19.66
CA LYS A 48 1.62 7.24 -19.17
C LYS A 48 0.95 6.44 -18.05
N GLY A 49 1.25 5.15 -17.91
CA GLY A 49 0.75 4.32 -16.81
C GLY A 49 1.38 4.72 -15.47
N ASN A 50 0.64 4.51 -14.39
CA ASN A 50 1.16 4.67 -13.02
C ASN A 50 1.97 3.43 -12.62
N ASN A 51 3.11 3.23 -13.31
CA ASN A 51 3.94 2.03 -13.14
C ASN A 51 4.59 1.94 -11.76
N PHE A 52 4.70 3.03 -11.00
CA PHE A 52 5.25 2.98 -9.64
C PHE A 52 4.40 2.10 -8.70
N VAL A 53 3.12 1.91 -9.02
CA VAL A 53 2.20 1.06 -8.25
C VAL A 53 2.67 -0.40 -8.18
N ILE A 54 3.30 -0.96 -9.23
CA ILE A 54 3.79 -2.36 -9.16
C ILE A 54 4.97 -2.49 -8.20
N PHE A 55 5.83 -1.47 -8.13
CA PHE A 55 6.94 -1.42 -7.20
C PHE A 55 6.42 -1.39 -5.76
N ASN A 56 5.44 -0.51 -5.49
CA ASN A 56 4.82 -0.43 -4.18
C ASN A 56 4.13 -1.75 -3.78
N PHE A 57 3.44 -2.40 -4.71
CA PHE A 57 2.81 -3.69 -4.46
C PHE A 57 3.82 -4.79 -4.10
N LEU A 58 4.97 -4.86 -4.79
CA LEU A 58 6.00 -5.83 -4.45
C LEU A 58 6.58 -5.57 -3.06
N LEU A 59 6.76 -4.30 -2.67
CA LEU A 59 7.18 -3.95 -1.31
C LEU A 59 6.15 -4.36 -0.26
N ILE A 60 4.85 -4.14 -0.51
CA ILE A 60 3.76 -4.60 0.37
C ILE A 60 3.83 -6.12 0.59
N CYS A 61 4.08 -6.90 -0.48
CA CYS A 61 4.23 -8.34 -0.38
C CYS A 61 5.46 -8.75 0.44
N TYR A 62 6.59 -8.05 0.28
CA TYR A 62 7.80 -8.32 1.04
C TYR A 62 7.63 -7.97 2.51
N ASP A 63 7.02 -6.84 2.81
CA ASP A 63 6.72 -6.39 4.17
C ASP A 63 5.88 -7.40 4.93
N LEU A 64 4.77 -7.86 4.34
CA LEU A 64 3.95 -8.92 4.93
C LEU A 64 4.76 -10.19 5.20
N ALA A 65 5.63 -10.60 4.27
CA ALA A 65 6.45 -11.80 4.44
C ALA A 65 7.45 -11.66 5.59
N PHE A 66 8.09 -10.50 5.73
CA PHE A 66 9.05 -10.22 6.79
C PHE A 66 8.38 -10.00 8.15
N ASP A 67 7.21 -9.37 8.20
CA ASP A 67 6.40 -9.25 9.41
C ASP A 67 5.93 -10.61 9.94
N ILE A 68 5.50 -11.51 9.05
CA ILE A 68 5.18 -12.90 9.43
C ILE A 68 6.44 -13.62 9.92
N ALA A 69 7.58 -13.45 9.24
CA ALA A 69 8.83 -14.05 9.68
C ALA A 69 9.25 -13.56 11.07
N PHE A 70 9.17 -12.25 11.33
CA PHE A 70 9.39 -11.65 12.63
C PHE A 70 8.44 -12.22 13.69
N LEU A 71 7.14 -12.27 13.39
CA LEU A 71 6.12 -12.79 14.31
C LEU A 71 6.40 -14.24 14.72
N VAL A 72 6.75 -15.09 13.77
CA VAL A 72 6.99 -16.53 13.99
C VAL A 72 8.33 -16.79 14.67
N LYS A 73 9.38 -16.05 14.30
CA LYS A 73 10.76 -16.35 14.71
C LYS A 73 11.26 -15.54 15.89
N ASN A 74 10.80 -14.30 16.05
CA ASN A 74 11.45 -13.35 16.96
C ASN A 74 10.51 -12.65 17.93
N ALA A 75 9.22 -12.52 17.64
CA ALA A 75 8.32 -11.79 18.52
C ALA A 75 8.15 -12.43 19.93
N ASN A 76 8.54 -13.69 20.11
CA ASN A 76 8.59 -14.37 21.42
C ASN A 76 9.90 -14.16 22.18
N ASP A 77 10.97 -13.64 21.55
CA ASP A 77 12.23 -13.37 22.23
C ASP A 77 12.04 -12.32 23.33
N VAL A 78 11.14 -11.36 23.09
CA VAL A 78 10.78 -10.31 24.04
C VAL A 78 9.43 -10.64 24.68
N PRO A 79 9.37 -10.89 26.01
CA PRO A 79 8.12 -11.17 26.70
C PRO A 79 7.07 -10.08 26.46
N GLY A 80 5.89 -10.51 26.03
CA GLY A 80 4.75 -9.62 25.80
C GLY A 80 4.68 -8.97 24.42
N LEU A 81 5.64 -9.20 23.51
CA LEU A 81 5.64 -8.61 22.16
C LEU A 81 4.84 -9.40 21.12
N PHE A 82 4.79 -10.73 21.25
CA PHE A 82 4.07 -11.60 20.32
C PHE A 82 2.57 -11.28 20.21
N ARG A 83 1.87 -11.13 21.35
CA ARG A 83 0.43 -10.85 21.37
C ARG A 83 0.04 -9.55 20.65
N PRO A 84 0.65 -8.38 20.94
CA PRO A 84 0.31 -7.15 20.22
C PRO A 84 0.68 -7.24 18.73
N ALA A 85 1.80 -7.87 18.36
CA ALA A 85 2.17 -8.06 16.95
C ALA A 85 1.12 -8.90 16.20
N LEU A 86 0.68 -10.02 16.78
CA LEU A 86 -0.37 -10.87 16.22
C LEU A 86 -1.71 -10.12 16.09
N ILE A 87 -2.09 -9.34 17.11
CA ILE A 87 -3.33 -8.57 17.10
C ILE A 87 -3.30 -7.53 15.99
N ILE A 88 -2.20 -6.77 15.85
CA ILE A 88 -2.06 -5.76 14.79
C ILE A 88 -2.16 -6.42 13.42
N LEU A 89 -1.44 -7.52 13.18
CA LEU A 89 -1.48 -8.24 11.91
C LEU A 89 -2.89 -8.73 11.54
N ILE A 90 -3.61 -9.34 12.49
CA ILE A 90 -4.96 -9.87 12.25
C ILE A 90 -5.97 -8.74 12.08
N VAL A 91 -5.94 -7.72 12.93
CA VAL A 91 -6.91 -6.62 12.92
C VAL A 91 -6.75 -5.78 11.66
N SER A 92 -5.52 -5.34 11.36
CA SER A 92 -5.24 -4.57 10.14
C SER A 92 -5.58 -5.38 8.88
N GLY A 93 -5.15 -6.64 8.82
CA GLY A 93 -5.45 -7.56 7.73
C GLY A 93 -6.95 -7.71 7.47
N SER A 94 -7.73 -7.91 8.54
CA SER A 94 -9.18 -8.09 8.45
C SER A 94 -9.91 -6.83 8.00
N ILE A 95 -9.50 -5.67 8.54
CA ILE A 95 -10.05 -4.36 8.17
C ILE A 95 -9.78 -4.08 6.70
N ASN A 96 -8.52 -4.22 6.26
CA ASN A 96 -8.13 -3.96 4.88
C ASN A 96 -8.80 -4.92 3.89
N LEU A 97 -8.94 -6.20 4.24
CA LEU A 97 -9.64 -7.16 3.40
C LEU A 97 -11.13 -6.83 3.26
N THR A 98 -11.78 -6.46 4.37
CA THR A 98 -13.20 -6.10 4.39
C THR A 98 -13.46 -4.86 3.54
N PHE A 99 -12.66 -3.81 3.71
CA PHE A 99 -12.73 -2.62 2.87
C PHE A 99 -12.40 -2.92 1.41
N GLY A 100 -11.43 -3.80 1.16
CA GLY A 100 -11.07 -4.24 -0.18
C GLY A 100 -12.27 -4.85 -0.91
N PHE A 101 -12.93 -5.82 -0.28
CA PHE A 101 -14.17 -6.41 -0.82
C PHE A 101 -15.29 -5.37 -0.97
N ALA A 102 -15.49 -4.50 0.02
CA ALA A 102 -16.53 -3.48 -0.03
C ALA A 102 -16.33 -2.53 -1.23
N ILE A 103 -15.09 -2.09 -1.49
CA ILE A 103 -14.75 -1.28 -2.65
C ILE A 103 -15.03 -2.04 -3.94
N MET A 104 -14.59 -3.30 -4.06
CA MET A 104 -14.79 -4.10 -5.27
C MET A 104 -16.27 -4.31 -5.58
N ILE A 105 -17.09 -4.61 -4.56
CA ILE A 105 -18.54 -4.77 -4.70
C ILE A 105 -19.19 -3.44 -5.10
N HIS A 106 -18.84 -2.36 -4.42
CA HIS A 106 -19.39 -1.03 -4.73
C HIS A 106 -19.07 -0.62 -6.18
N GLN A 107 -17.83 -0.82 -6.63
CA GLN A 107 -17.44 -0.51 -8.01
C GLN A 107 -18.15 -1.42 -9.03
N ARG A 108 -18.35 -2.70 -8.72
CA ARG A 108 -19.11 -3.61 -9.59
C ARG A 108 -20.56 -3.16 -9.80
N ILE A 109 -21.21 -2.62 -8.75
CA ILE A 109 -22.63 -2.24 -8.79
C ILE A 109 -22.81 -0.87 -9.47
N PHE A 110 -22.00 0.12 -9.08
CA PHE A 110 -22.25 1.52 -9.45
C PHE A 110 -21.39 2.04 -10.61
N ASN A 111 -20.44 1.24 -11.12
CA ASN A 111 -19.57 1.62 -12.23
C ASN A 111 -19.63 0.58 -13.36
N PRO A 112 -20.44 0.81 -14.42
CA PRO A 112 -20.59 -0.13 -15.53
C PRO A 112 -19.28 -0.48 -16.23
N ALA A 113 -18.36 0.48 -16.38
CA ALA A 113 -17.06 0.26 -17.03
C ALA A 113 -16.18 -0.69 -16.19
N PHE A 114 -16.14 -0.47 -14.87
CA PHE A 114 -15.46 -1.39 -13.95
C PHE A 114 -16.11 -2.77 -13.93
N SER A 115 -17.44 -2.82 -13.92
CA SER A 115 -18.21 -4.07 -13.94
C SER A 115 -17.91 -4.90 -15.18
N HIS A 116 -17.79 -4.27 -16.35
CA HIS A 116 -17.38 -4.94 -17.59
C HIS A 116 -15.97 -5.51 -17.47
N TRP A 117 -14.99 -4.68 -17.12
CA TRP A 117 -13.59 -5.10 -16.92
C TRP A 117 -13.46 -6.24 -15.91
N LEU A 118 -14.24 -6.20 -14.82
CA LEU A 118 -14.23 -7.22 -13.77
C LEU A 118 -14.71 -8.59 -14.28
N LYS A 119 -15.68 -8.64 -15.21
CA LYS A 119 -16.15 -9.91 -15.77
C LYS A 119 -15.01 -10.65 -16.49
N GLU A 120 -14.24 -9.90 -17.27
CA GLU A 120 -13.11 -10.42 -18.04
C GLU A 120 -11.91 -10.77 -17.16
N ASN A 121 -11.69 -10.01 -16.08
CA ASN A 121 -10.47 -10.10 -15.25
C ASN A 121 -10.71 -10.57 -13.80
N HIS A 122 -11.84 -11.24 -13.54
CA HIS A 122 -12.30 -11.58 -12.17
C HIS A 122 -11.28 -12.36 -11.32
N ARG A 123 -10.48 -13.26 -11.92
CA ARG A 123 -9.46 -14.04 -11.19
C ARG A 123 -8.34 -13.15 -10.66
N PHE A 124 -7.86 -12.24 -11.51
CA PHE A 124 -6.83 -11.29 -11.13
C PHE A 124 -7.35 -10.29 -10.10
N ALA A 125 -8.55 -9.77 -10.31
CA ALA A 125 -9.21 -8.89 -9.37
C ALA A 125 -9.38 -9.53 -7.98
N ALA A 126 -9.80 -10.80 -7.92
CA ALA A 126 -9.94 -11.54 -6.67
C ALA A 126 -8.58 -11.70 -5.96
N LEU A 127 -7.53 -12.05 -6.69
CA LEU A 127 -6.18 -12.17 -6.14
C LEU A 127 -5.69 -10.85 -5.54
N ILE A 128 -5.82 -9.73 -6.28
CA ILE A 128 -5.41 -8.41 -5.79
C ILE A 128 -6.27 -7.96 -4.59
N THR A 129 -7.55 -8.36 -4.55
CA THR A 129 -8.42 -8.10 -3.38
C THR A 129 -7.95 -8.88 -2.15
N VAL A 130 -7.49 -10.13 -2.31
CA VAL A 130 -6.90 -10.87 -1.19
C VAL A 130 -5.59 -10.23 -0.73
N PHE A 131 -4.72 -9.82 -1.67
CA PHE A 131 -3.51 -9.08 -1.33
C PHE A 131 -3.78 -7.73 -0.66
N SER A 132 -4.98 -7.15 -0.85
CA SER A 132 -5.34 -5.94 -0.14
C SER A 132 -5.42 -6.14 1.37
N ALA A 133 -5.52 -7.37 1.89
CA ALA A 133 -5.37 -7.65 3.32
C ALA A 133 -4.04 -7.13 3.86
N ALA A 134 -2.94 -7.30 3.11
CA ALA A 134 -1.62 -6.80 3.51
C ALA A 134 -1.59 -5.27 3.61
N ASN A 135 -2.16 -4.61 2.60
CA ASN A 135 -2.33 -3.16 2.55
C ASN A 135 -3.36 -2.82 1.47
N ILE A 136 -4.33 -1.96 1.79
CA ILE A 136 -5.41 -1.58 0.86
C ILE A 136 -4.89 -0.99 -0.47
N GLN A 137 -3.70 -0.41 -0.46
CA GLN A 137 -3.08 0.18 -1.66
C GLN A 137 -2.74 -0.86 -2.75
N ALA A 138 -2.69 -2.15 -2.42
CA ALA A 138 -2.59 -3.21 -3.42
C ALA A 138 -3.68 -3.09 -4.50
N LEU A 139 -4.87 -2.60 -4.14
CA LEU A 139 -5.95 -2.36 -5.09
C LEU A 139 -5.59 -1.37 -6.21
N LYS A 140 -4.66 -0.44 -5.98
CA LYS A 140 -4.23 0.51 -7.03
C LYS A 140 -3.66 -0.21 -8.26
N ILE A 141 -3.16 -1.46 -8.12
CA ILE A 141 -2.63 -2.24 -9.25
C ILE A 141 -3.66 -2.36 -10.38
N ILE A 142 -4.93 -2.61 -10.04
CA ILE A 142 -5.90 -2.96 -11.08
C ILE A 142 -6.27 -1.77 -11.95
N SER A 143 -5.98 -0.54 -11.50
CA SER A 143 -6.18 0.71 -12.23
C SER A 143 -4.86 1.41 -12.61
N SER A 144 -3.72 0.75 -12.45
CA SER A 144 -2.40 1.36 -12.65
C SER A 144 -2.03 1.55 -14.13
N ASN A 145 -2.69 0.82 -15.03
CA ASN A 145 -2.34 0.68 -16.43
C ASN A 145 -0.86 0.32 -16.63
N PHE A 146 -0.35 -0.56 -15.76
CA PHE A 146 1.04 -0.98 -15.74
C PHE A 146 1.45 -1.59 -17.08
N GLY A 147 2.50 -1.03 -17.69
CA GLY A 147 2.98 -1.44 -19.01
C GLY A 147 1.96 -1.32 -20.15
N GLY A 148 0.80 -0.67 -19.92
CA GLY A 148 -0.30 -0.63 -20.89
C GLY A 148 -1.17 -1.89 -20.92
N MET A 149 -1.05 -2.79 -19.94
CA MET A 149 -1.79 -4.05 -19.93
C MET A 149 -3.27 -3.86 -19.56
N GLU A 150 -4.15 -4.49 -20.33
CA GLU A 150 -5.61 -4.46 -20.11
C GLU A 150 -6.03 -5.03 -18.74
N ILE A 151 -5.30 -6.03 -18.24
CA ILE A 151 -5.52 -6.60 -16.90
C ILE A 151 -5.25 -5.60 -15.76
N THR A 152 -4.67 -4.44 -16.05
CA THR A 152 -4.43 -3.36 -15.06
C THR A 152 -5.06 -2.04 -15.46
N SER A 153 -5.96 -2.03 -16.44
CA SER A 153 -6.57 -0.82 -17.00
C SER A 153 -7.96 -0.50 -16.44
N ALA A 154 -8.33 -1.10 -15.30
CA ALA A 154 -9.62 -0.86 -14.67
C ALA A 154 -9.80 0.62 -14.33
N LYS A 155 -11.01 1.14 -14.54
CA LYS A 155 -11.35 2.53 -14.23
C LYS A 155 -12.18 2.58 -12.96
N TYR A 156 -11.55 2.90 -11.83
CA TYR A 156 -12.28 3.24 -10.62
C TYR A 156 -13.07 4.54 -10.79
N SER A 157 -14.22 4.65 -10.10
CA SER A 157 -14.87 5.95 -9.92
C SER A 157 -14.02 6.85 -9.01
N ALA A 158 -14.24 8.17 -9.07
CA ALA A 158 -13.53 9.13 -8.19
C ALA A 158 -13.71 8.78 -6.70
N ASN A 159 -14.92 8.36 -6.30
CA ASN A 159 -15.19 7.90 -4.94
C ASN A 159 -14.40 6.64 -4.59
N GLY A 160 -14.21 5.72 -5.54
CA GLY A 160 -13.39 4.52 -5.32
C GLY A 160 -11.92 4.84 -5.10
N GLN A 161 -11.35 5.73 -5.93
CA GLN A 161 -9.96 6.17 -5.76
C GLN A 161 -9.76 6.90 -4.44
N ARG A 162 -10.68 7.81 -4.08
CA ARG A 162 -10.66 8.51 -2.79
C ARG A 162 -10.80 7.55 -1.61
N ALA A 163 -11.65 6.53 -1.70
CA ALA A 163 -11.79 5.52 -0.66
C ALA A 163 -10.48 4.75 -0.44
N ILE A 164 -9.84 4.26 -1.52
CA ILE A 164 -8.54 3.57 -1.43
C ILE A 164 -7.48 4.49 -0.79
N ALA A 165 -7.44 5.77 -1.18
CA ALA A 165 -6.50 6.73 -0.61
C ALA A 165 -6.74 6.97 0.89
N TRP A 166 -7.97 7.29 1.30
CA TRP A 166 -8.30 7.59 2.70
C TRP A 166 -8.18 6.38 3.62
N ILE A 167 -8.51 5.18 3.15
CA ILE A 167 -8.32 3.95 3.93
C ILE A 167 -6.82 3.66 4.06
N GLY A 168 -6.03 3.90 3.01
CA GLY A 168 -4.56 3.88 3.12
C GLY A 168 -4.05 4.86 4.19
N VAL A 169 -4.66 6.05 4.27
CA VAL A 169 -4.38 7.02 5.35
C VAL A 169 -4.65 6.47 6.73
N ALA A 170 -5.83 5.90 6.94
CA ALA A 170 -6.17 5.26 8.21
C ALA A 170 -5.21 4.10 8.55
N ASN A 171 -4.73 3.35 7.55
CA ASN A 171 -3.86 2.19 7.75
C ASN A 171 -2.51 2.56 8.38
N LEU A 172 -1.99 3.79 8.19
CA LEU A 172 -0.76 4.21 8.89
C LEU A 172 -0.92 4.15 10.40
N GLY A 173 -2.08 4.60 10.91
CA GLY A 173 -2.32 4.65 12.35
C GLY A 173 -2.65 3.29 12.96
N ILE A 174 -3.19 2.37 12.15
CA ILE A 174 -3.69 1.07 12.61
C ILE A 174 -2.65 -0.04 12.44
N GLN A 175 -1.84 0.03 11.39
CA GLN A 175 -0.88 -1.00 11.00
C GLN A 175 0.56 -0.47 11.07
N ASP A 176 0.90 0.50 10.21
CA ASP A 176 2.30 0.81 9.92
C ASP A 176 3.02 1.46 11.13
N ILE A 177 2.39 2.42 11.81
CA ILE A 177 2.95 3.04 13.02
C ILE A 177 2.99 2.04 14.18
N PRO A 178 1.90 1.30 14.51
CA PRO A 178 1.96 0.27 15.56
C PRO A 178 3.02 -0.82 15.30
N GLN A 179 3.17 -1.28 14.06
CA GLN A 179 4.18 -2.27 13.68
C GLN A 179 5.60 -1.71 13.84
N LEU A 180 5.84 -0.46 13.41
CA LEU A 180 7.11 0.22 13.65
C LEU A 180 7.41 0.35 15.16
N VAL A 181 6.41 0.71 15.96
CA VAL A 181 6.55 0.79 17.42
C VAL A 181 6.94 -0.56 18.01
N ILE A 182 6.35 -1.67 17.54
CA ILE A 182 6.73 -3.02 17.98
C ILE A 182 8.19 -3.33 17.64
N LEU A 183 8.62 -3.06 16.41
CA LEU A 183 10.00 -3.33 15.98
C LEU A 183 11.02 -2.47 16.73
N VAL A 184 10.70 -1.20 17.02
CA VAL A 184 11.54 -0.35 17.87
C VAL A 184 11.57 -0.87 19.31
N ASN A 185 10.44 -1.33 19.86
CA ASN A 185 10.42 -1.94 21.19
C ASN A 185 11.23 -3.23 21.26
N TYR A 186 11.22 -4.04 20.20
CA TYR A 186 12.10 -5.20 20.09
C TYR A 186 13.56 -4.73 20.16
N TRP A 187 13.94 -3.81 19.29
CA TRP A 187 15.29 -3.27 19.20
C TRP A 187 15.82 -2.71 20.52
N LEU A 188 15.00 -1.97 21.27
CA LEU A 188 15.40 -1.36 22.54
C LEU A 188 15.57 -2.36 23.68
N LYS A 189 14.96 -3.56 23.57
CA LYS A 189 14.96 -4.59 24.62
C LYS A 189 15.92 -5.74 24.33
N THR A 190 16.48 -5.78 23.13
CA THR A 190 17.40 -6.83 22.69
C THR A 190 18.79 -6.28 22.44
N ASP A 191 19.82 -7.01 22.87
CA ASP A 191 21.19 -6.73 22.49
C ASP A 191 21.55 -7.49 21.21
N GLY A 192 22.13 -6.75 20.26
CA GLY A 192 22.60 -7.29 18.98
C GLY A 192 21.58 -7.25 17.85
N TYR A 193 22.06 -7.55 16.65
CA TYR A 193 21.31 -7.54 15.41
C TYR A 193 20.71 -8.92 15.14
N VAL A 194 19.41 -8.96 14.89
CA VAL A 194 18.68 -10.17 14.49
C VAL A 194 18.05 -9.94 13.12
N ILE A 195 18.19 -10.91 12.22
CA ILE A 195 18.02 -10.68 10.78
C ILE A 195 16.60 -10.24 10.37
N PHE A 196 15.56 -10.93 10.85
CA PHE A 196 14.17 -10.62 10.49
C PHE A 196 13.65 -9.29 11.06
N PRO A 197 13.79 -8.98 12.36
CA PRO A 197 13.39 -7.67 12.88
C PRO A 197 14.21 -6.53 12.26
N PHE A 198 15.50 -6.75 11.96
CA PHE A 198 16.32 -5.74 11.28
C PHE A 198 15.80 -5.43 9.86
N ILE A 199 15.53 -6.45 9.04
CA ILE A 199 14.99 -6.26 7.69
C ILE A 199 13.59 -5.63 7.75
N SER A 200 12.72 -6.12 8.64
CA SER A 200 11.36 -5.61 8.81
C SER A 200 11.37 -4.13 9.22
N LEU A 201 12.31 -3.72 10.08
CA LEU A 201 12.47 -2.33 10.48
C LEU A 201 12.86 -1.44 9.30
N ILE A 202 13.81 -1.87 8.47
CA ILE A 202 14.22 -1.12 7.27
C ILE A 202 13.07 -1.02 6.28
N LEU A 203 12.37 -2.13 6.01
CA LEU A 203 11.24 -2.16 5.08
C LEU A 203 10.10 -1.25 5.55
N ASN A 204 9.72 -1.31 6.82
CA ASN A 204 8.69 -0.45 7.40
C ASN A 204 9.05 1.03 7.24
N VAL A 205 10.30 1.43 7.51
CA VAL A 205 10.74 2.82 7.30
C VAL A 205 10.63 3.22 5.83
N VAL A 206 11.11 2.37 4.91
CA VAL A 206 11.03 2.64 3.46
C VAL A 206 9.58 2.78 2.99
N ILE A 207 8.70 1.88 3.42
CA ILE A 207 7.28 1.88 3.05
C ILE A 207 6.58 3.12 3.60
N LEU A 208 6.82 3.48 4.86
CA LEU A 208 6.29 4.71 5.44
C LEU A 208 6.71 5.95 4.65
N PHE A 209 7.97 6.03 4.22
CA PHE A 209 8.43 7.12 3.36
C PHE A 209 7.72 7.12 2.01
N ILE A 210 7.62 5.97 1.34
CA ILE A 210 6.94 5.85 0.04
C ILE A 210 5.47 6.24 0.16
N ASP A 211 4.79 5.77 1.20
CA ASP A 211 3.39 6.07 1.46
C ASP A 211 3.18 7.55 1.73
N PHE A 212 4.03 8.16 2.55
CA PHE A 212 4.00 9.59 2.83
C PHE A 212 4.11 10.42 1.55
N PHE A 213 5.13 10.17 0.71
CA PHE A 213 5.30 10.88 -0.55
C PHE A 213 4.22 10.55 -1.58
N GLY A 214 3.78 9.30 -1.67
CA GLY A 214 2.71 8.87 -2.56
C GLY A 214 1.40 9.59 -2.27
N ARG A 215 1.12 9.89 -1.01
CA ARG A 215 -0.09 10.63 -0.61
C ARG A 215 0.01 12.12 -0.86
N ILE A 216 1.20 12.72 -0.69
CA ILE A 216 1.43 14.10 -1.14
C ILE A 216 1.18 14.21 -2.64
N TYR A 217 1.70 13.24 -3.41
CA TYR A 217 1.48 13.18 -4.85
C TYR A 217 0.00 13.04 -5.22
N ASP A 218 -0.71 12.09 -4.59
CA ASP A 218 -2.15 11.89 -4.80
C ASP A 218 -2.95 13.15 -4.43
N ALA A 219 -2.61 13.83 -3.33
CA ALA A 219 -3.28 15.07 -2.91
C ALA A 219 -3.10 16.20 -3.93
N VAL A 220 -1.88 16.40 -4.43
CA VAL A 220 -1.58 17.42 -5.45
C VAL A 220 -2.36 17.16 -6.75
N ILE A 221 -2.46 15.89 -7.17
CA ILE A 221 -3.19 15.51 -8.39
C ILE A 221 -4.70 15.65 -8.21
N ILE A 222 -5.25 15.16 -7.09
CA ILE A 222 -6.70 15.23 -6.82
C ILE A 222 -7.15 16.70 -6.73
N SER A 223 -6.35 17.58 -6.11
CA SER A 223 -6.66 19.02 -6.09
C SER A 223 -6.67 19.67 -7.48
N GLY A 224 -5.87 19.17 -8.43
CA GLY A 224 -5.87 19.65 -9.82
C GLY A 224 -7.11 19.22 -10.62
N ASP A 225 -7.66 18.03 -10.36
CA ASP A 225 -8.84 17.50 -11.07
C ASP A 225 -10.16 18.11 -10.54
N ASP A 226 -10.22 18.42 -9.24
CA ASP A 226 -11.33 19.15 -8.63
C ASP A 226 -11.42 20.59 -9.17
N ASP A 227 -10.31 21.29 -9.39
CA ASP A 227 -10.33 22.67 -9.86
C ASP A 227 -10.81 22.78 -11.33
N GLY A 228 -10.50 21.78 -12.16
CA GLY A 228 -10.96 21.70 -13.56
C GLY A 228 -12.42 21.25 -13.70
N THR A 229 -12.86 20.29 -12.88
CA THR A 229 -14.22 19.74 -12.95
C THR A 229 -15.23 20.66 -12.29
N THR A 230 -14.85 21.32 -11.19
CA THR A 230 -15.71 22.28 -10.47
C THR A 230 -15.89 23.56 -11.29
N ARG A 231 -14.86 24.07 -11.98
CA ARG A 231 -15.00 25.17 -12.95
C ARG A 231 -15.92 24.83 -14.12
N ARG A 232 -15.80 23.62 -14.68
CA ARG A 232 -16.64 23.18 -15.80
C ARG A 232 -18.10 22.97 -15.40
N LEU A 233 -18.36 22.45 -14.20
CA LEU A 233 -19.71 22.31 -13.64
C LEU A 233 -20.32 23.67 -13.27
N ASN A 234 -19.55 24.59 -12.69
CA ASN A 234 -20.02 25.95 -12.42
C ASN A 234 -20.32 26.72 -13.71
N ASN A 235 -19.49 26.63 -14.74
CA ASN A 235 -19.78 27.28 -16.03
C ASN A 235 -21.03 26.70 -16.70
N ARG A 236 -21.22 25.37 -16.68
CA ARG A 236 -22.45 24.74 -17.22
C ARG A 236 -23.71 25.09 -16.44
N SER A 237 -23.62 25.17 -15.11
CA SER A 237 -24.74 25.58 -14.24
C SER A 237 -25.08 27.06 -14.41
N SER A 238 -24.06 27.89 -14.67
CA SER A 238 -24.26 29.31 -14.95
C SER A 238 -24.97 29.48 -16.29
N ASP A 239 -24.47 28.86 -17.36
CA ASP A 239 -25.07 28.93 -18.71
C ASP A 239 -26.51 28.40 -18.75
N SER A 240 -26.82 27.32 -18.01
CA SER A 240 -28.18 26.81 -17.93
C SER A 240 -29.13 27.75 -17.17
N THR A 241 -28.65 28.45 -16.14
CA THR A 241 -29.43 29.44 -15.37
C THR A 241 -29.65 30.73 -16.17
N TYR A 242 -28.67 31.17 -16.96
CA TYR A 242 -28.81 32.29 -17.90
C TYR A 242 -29.77 31.96 -19.06
N GLN A 243 -29.74 30.74 -19.60
CA GLN A 243 -30.69 30.33 -20.64
C GLN A 243 -32.12 30.15 -20.12
N TYR A 244 -32.29 29.73 -18.87
CA TYR A 244 -33.62 29.58 -18.27
C TYR A 244 -34.24 30.97 -18.00
N SER A 245 -33.49 31.90 -17.41
CA SER A 245 -33.96 33.27 -17.15
C SER A 245 -34.31 34.06 -18.42
N MET A 246 -33.63 33.84 -19.55
CA MET A 246 -34.03 34.41 -20.84
C MET A 246 -35.30 33.81 -21.44
N ARG A 247 -35.69 32.59 -21.06
CA ARG A 247 -36.94 31.95 -21.54
C ARG A 247 -38.18 32.32 -20.73
N VAL A 248 -38.05 32.64 -19.45
CA VAL A 248 -39.17 33.00 -18.56
C VAL A 248 -39.29 34.50 -18.28
N GLY A 249 -38.37 35.32 -18.80
CA GLY A 249 -38.27 36.76 -18.52
C GLY A 249 -38.60 37.70 -19.68
N ALA A 250 -39.42 37.30 -20.64
CA ALA A 250 -39.96 38.23 -21.65
C ALA A 250 -41.43 38.57 -21.32
N PRO A 251 -41.75 39.82 -20.93
CA PRO A 251 -43.13 40.29 -20.85
C PRO A 251 -43.79 40.35 -22.24
#